data_AF-A0A259B859-F1
#
_entry.id   AF-A0A259B859-F1
#
_cell.length_a   1.000
_cell.length_b   1.000
_cell.length_c   1.000
_cell.angle_alpha   90.00
_cell.angle_beta   90.00
_cell.angle_gamma   90.00
#
_symmetry.space_group_name_H-M   'P 1'
#
loop_
_entity.id
_entity.type
_entity.pdbx_description
1 polymer ?
#
loop_
_entity_poly.entity_id
_entity_poly.type
_entity_poly.pdbx_seq_one_letter_code
_entity_poly.pdbx_strand_id
1 'polypeptide(L)' 'QALLAVSEGITRMRGKLVDYDTGTRVIRALPTFHPAYLLRTPLGKRLVWRDLLAVEALLAQSGSKSG' A
#
# COMPACT_ATOMS: atom_id res chain seq x y z
N GLN A 1 0.07 -13.58 -6.83
CA GLN A 1 -1.35 -13.63 -6.43
C GLN A 1 -1.73 -12.25 -5.91
N ALA A 2 -2.80 -11.63 -6.41
CA ALA A 2 -3.19 -10.26 -6.04
C ALA A 2 -4.25 -10.30 -4.93
N LEU A 3 -3.99 -9.60 -3.82
CA LEU A 3 -4.86 -9.54 -2.63
C LEU A 3 -6.07 -8.63 -2.81
N LEU A 4 -5.98 -7.66 -3.72
CA LEU A 4 -7.05 -6.71 -3.99
C LEU A 4 -7.75 -7.16 -5.27
N ALA A 5 -9.04 -7.41 -5.20
CA ALA A 5 -9.89 -7.84 -6.32
C ALA A 5 -10.12 -6.70 -7.32
N VAL A 6 -9.05 -6.10 -7.83
CA VAL A 6 -9.10 -4.93 -8.72
C VAL A 6 -8.48 -5.29 -10.06
N SER A 7 -9.21 -4.98 -11.12
CA SER A 7 -8.81 -5.13 -12.53
C SER A 7 -7.74 -4.12 -12.96
N GLU A 8 -7.39 -3.15 -12.11
CA GLU A 8 -6.40 -2.12 -12.45
C GLU A 8 -4.97 -2.60 -12.19
N GLY A 9 -4.06 -2.30 -13.12
CA GLY A 9 -2.64 -2.62 -12.94
C GLY A 9 -2.04 -1.90 -11.73
N ILE A 10 -1.12 -2.57 -11.02
CA ILE A 10 -0.48 -2.06 -9.79
C ILE A 10 0.14 -0.67 -9.96
N THR A 11 0.60 -0.32 -11.17
CA THR A 11 1.16 0.99 -11.50
C THR A 11 0.18 2.15 -11.29
N ARG A 12 -1.14 1.91 -11.44
CA ARG A 12 -2.19 2.93 -11.25
C ARG A 12 -2.75 2.97 -9.83
N MET A 13 -2.73 1.84 -9.14
CA MET A 13 -3.27 1.68 -7.79
C MET A 13 -2.29 2.06 -6.68
N ARG A 14 -0.99 1.92 -6.94
CA ARG A 14 0.06 2.17 -5.95
C ARG A 14 0.00 3.58 -5.37
N GLY A 15 0.27 3.70 -4.07
CA GLY A 15 0.30 4.99 -3.37
C GLY A 15 -1.07 5.62 -3.11
N LYS A 16 -2.17 4.92 -3.42
CA LYS A 16 -3.53 5.32 -3.04
C LYS A 16 -4.00 4.44 -1.89
N LEU A 17 -4.65 5.04 -0.90
CA LEU A 17 -5.35 4.26 0.12
C LEU A 17 -6.58 3.62 -0.50
N VAL A 18 -6.79 2.36 -0.16
CA VAL A 18 -8.00 1.62 -0.50
C VAL A 18 -8.54 0.99 0.76
N ASP A 19 -9.87 0.96 0.87
CA ASP A 19 -10.53 0.20 1.90
C ASP A 19 -10.55 -1.26 1.47
N TYR A 20 -10.03 -2.13 2.34
CA TYR A 20 -9.97 -3.57 2.14
C TYR A 20 -10.82 -4.24 3.20
N ASP A 21 -11.89 -4.89 2.74
CA ASP A 21 -12.74 -5.71 3.60
C ASP A 21 -12.09 -7.09 3.79
N THR A 22 -11.75 -7.41 5.04
CA THR A 22 -11.20 -8.72 5.40
C THR A 22 -12.28 -9.78 5.65
N GLY A 23 -13.56 -9.42 5.49
CA GLY A 23 -14.73 -10.21 5.86
C GLY A 23 -15.12 -10.09 7.33
N THR A 24 -14.25 -9.53 8.17
CA THR A 24 -14.48 -9.30 9.60
C THR A 24 -14.38 -7.84 10.00
N ARG A 25 -13.60 -7.06 9.24
CA ARG A 25 -13.48 -5.61 9.41
C ARG A 25 -12.95 -4.99 8.12
N VAL A 26 -13.25 -3.71 7.94
CA VAL A 26 -12.64 -2.90 6.88
C VAL A 26 -11.37 -2.28 7.42
N ILE A 27 -10.26 -2.48 6.71
CA ILE A 27 -8.96 -1.86 7.02
C ILE A 27 -8.49 -1.00 5.85
N ARG A 28 -7.75 0.06 6.16
CA ARG A 28 -7.06 0.83 5.13
C ARG A 28 -5.82 0.08 4.68
N ALA A 29 -5.73 -0.20 3.39
CA ALA A 29 -4.58 -0.83 2.76
C ALA A 29 -3.93 0.13 1.76
N LEU A 30 -2.61 0.03 1.61
CA LEU A 30 -1.86 0.79 0.61
C LEU A 30 -1.17 -0.20 -0.35
N PRO A 31 -1.59 -0.28 -1.63
CA PRO A 31 -0.96 -1.18 -2.59
C PRO A 31 0.46 -0.70 -2.95
N THR A 32 1.40 -1.63 -3.09
CA THR A 32 2.77 -1.34 -3.54
C THR A 32 3.35 -2.49 -4.39
N PHE A 33 4.55 -2.32 -4.93
CA PHE A 33 5.21 -3.36 -5.75
C PHE A 33 5.73 -4.51 -4.89
N HIS A 34 5.61 -5.73 -5.42
CA HIS A 34 6.14 -6.93 -4.78
C HIS A 34 7.69 -6.91 -4.76
N PRO A 35 8.36 -7.41 -3.69
CA PRO A 35 9.83 -7.43 -3.60
C PRO A 35 10.52 -8.09 -4.81
N ALA A 36 9.96 -9.19 -5.33
CA ALA A 36 10.49 -9.86 -6.52
C ALA A 36 10.53 -8.96 -7.77
N TYR A 37 9.62 -7.99 -7.90
CA TYR A 37 9.66 -6.99 -8.98
C TYR A 37 10.86 -6.06 -8.81
N LEU A 38 11.19 -5.68 -7.57
CA LEU A 38 12.32 -4.79 -7.27
C LEU A 38 13.69 -5.43 -7.51
N LEU A 39 13.79 -6.75 -7.41
CA LEU A 39 15.01 -7.50 -7.72
C LEU A 39 15.37 -7.40 -9.21
N ARG A 40 14.34 -7.31 -10.08
CA ARG A 40 14.51 -7.20 -11.54
C ARG A 40 14.54 -5.75 -12.02
N THR A 41 13.91 -4.85 -11.27
CA THR A 41 13.77 -3.43 -11.63
C THR A 41 14.14 -2.51 -10.46
N PRO A 42 15.44 -2.20 -10.27
CA PRO A 42 15.92 -1.41 -9.13
C PRO A 42 15.32 -0.01 -9.01
N LEU A 43 14.95 0.62 -10.14
CA LEU A 43 14.31 1.94 -10.17
C LEU A 43 12.96 1.97 -9.43
N GLY A 44 12.31 0.81 -9.29
CA GLY A 44 11.06 0.67 -8.51
C GLY A 44 11.24 0.92 -7.01
N LYS A 45 12.48 0.86 -6.48
CA LYS A 45 12.73 1.06 -5.04
C LYS A 45 12.33 2.45 -4.56
N ARG A 46 12.62 3.49 -5.35
CA ARG A 46 12.21 4.88 -5.02
C ARG A 46 10.69 4.99 -4.87
N LEU A 47 9.98 4.28 -5.75
CA LEU A 47 8.53 4.27 -5.77
C LEU A 47 7.97 3.57 -4.52
N VAL A 48 8.49 2.39 -4.16
CA VAL A 48 8.09 1.66 -2.95
C VAL A 48 8.46 2.42 -1.68
N TRP A 49 9.62 3.07 -1.65
CA TRP A 49 10.03 3.88 -0.50
C TRP A 49 9.02 4.99 -0.19
N ARG A 50 8.52 5.69 -1.23
CA ARG A 50 7.47 6.69 -1.06
C ARG A 50 6.18 6.11 -0.50
N ASP A 51 5.82 4.89 -0.91
CA ASP A 51 4.64 4.20 -0.41
C ASP A 51 4.79 3.86 1.09
N LEU A 52 5.98 3.42 1.51
CA LEU A 52 6.26 3.12 2.92
C LEU A 52 6.25 4.37 3.82
N LEU A 53 6.81 5.49 3.36
CA LEU A 53 6.73 6.77 4.07
C LEU A 53 5.27 7.24 4.23
N ALA A 54 4.41 6.98 3.24
CA ALA A 54 2.99 7.28 3.36
C ALA A 54 2.33 6.40 4.44
N VAL A 55 2.70 5.12 4.55
CA VAL A 55 2.22 4.23 5.61
C VAL A 55 2.66 4.74 6.99
N GLU A 56 3.93 5.11 7.15
CA GLU A 56 4.44 5.69 8.40
C GLU A 56 3.66 6.94 8.82
N ALA A 57 3.46 7.87 7.88
CA ALA A 57 2.68 9.08 8.14
C ALA A 57 1.23 8.77 8.53
N LEU A 58 0.62 7.74 7.93
CA LEU A 58 -0.74 7.32 8.28
C LEU A 58 -0.81 6.70 9.66
N LEU A 59 0.17 5.87 10.03
CA LEU A 59 0.27 5.25 11.35
C LEU A 59 0.44 6.30 12.45
N ALA A 60 1.31 7.30 12.22
CA ALA A 60 1.50 8.43 13.12
C ALA A 60 0.20 9.22 13.35
N GLN A 61 -0.59 9.45 12.30
CA GLN A 61 -1.88 10.14 12.40
C GLN A 61 -2.95 9.31 13.13
N SER A 62 -2.99 7.99 12.94
CA SER A 62 -3.93 7.11 13.64
C SER A 62 -3.63 6.96 15.14
N GLY A 63 -2.36 7.09 15.55
CA GLY A 63 -1.97 7.06 16.97
C GLY A 63 -2.46 8.26 17.78
N SER A 64 -2.75 9.40 17.11
CA SER A 64 -3.19 10.63 17.77
C SER A 64 -4.72 10.70 18.01
N LYS A 65 -5.52 9.78 17.46
CA LYS A 65 -7.00 9.81 17.54
C LYS A 65 -7.61 8.86 18.57
N SER A 66 -6.79 8.27 19.45
CA SER A 66 -7.27 7.59 20.66
C SER A 66 -7.07 8.52 21.85
N GLY A 67 -7.97 9.48 22.00
CA GLY A 67 -8.03 10.44 23.11
C GLY A 67 -9.44 10.96 23.24
#